data_AF-A0A5C3PI10-F1
#
_entry.id   AF-A0A5C3PI10-F1
#
_cell.length_a   1.000
_cell.length_b   1.000
_cell.length_c   1.000
_cell.angle_alpha   90.00
_cell.angle_beta   90.00
_cell.angle_gamma   90.00
#
_symmetry.space_group_name_H-M   'P 1'
#
loop_
_entity.id
_entity.type
_entity.pdbx_description
1 polymer ?
#
loop_
_entity_poly.entity_id
_entity_poly.type
_entity_poly.pdbx_seq_one_letter_code
_entity_poly.pdbx_strand_id
1 'polypeptide(L)'
;MYSQMRCCTSLLPAPSMAPSAVQVLDVARKAVEIFAKHGLKCCLTGGVASHLYGVTRSPNDVDLVVLTTQYDQEALKRILVAADSRFYLVPSTNHQATYKVLWYRADLTFDPQAVYCGPEHRGRSHCKVDVLVPGGDLEIPDVPEGRIATRSGLPVMPLVPQLMLKLQAWAHHRASSREDMWAKQYVDVRDRLVTADRCRRGGEEGG
;
A
#
# COMPACT_ATOMS: atom_id res chain seq x y z
N MET A 1 40.36 7.01 -17.90
CA MET A 1 39.56 6.40 -18.98
C MET A 1 38.23 5.95 -18.40
N TYR A 2 37.19 6.73 -18.61
CA TYR A 2 35.80 6.39 -18.27
C TYR A 2 35.35 5.25 -19.19
N SER A 3 34.94 4.11 -18.60
CA SER A 3 34.27 3.05 -19.35
C SER A 3 32.78 3.10 -19.08
N GLN A 4 32.02 3.35 -20.14
CA GLN A 4 30.57 3.31 -20.20
C GLN A 4 30.08 1.92 -19.83
N MET A 5 29.17 1.81 -18.86
CA MET A 5 28.35 0.62 -18.69
C MET A 5 26.91 1.00 -19.00
N ARG A 6 26.52 0.72 -20.24
CA ARG A 6 25.20 0.99 -20.80
C ARG A 6 24.17 0.02 -20.19
N CYS A 7 23.07 0.62 -19.73
CA CYS A 7 21.68 0.26 -20.04
C CYS A 7 21.39 -1.24 -20.25
N CYS A 8 20.84 -1.89 -19.21
CA CYS A 8 19.97 -3.05 -19.38
C CYS A 8 18.53 -2.59 -19.16
N THR A 9 17.84 -2.29 -20.25
CA THR A 9 16.44 -1.89 -20.29
C THR A 9 15.60 -3.18 -20.26
N SER A 10 15.07 -3.57 -19.11
CA SER A 10 14.08 -4.65 -19.02
C SER A 10 12.85 -4.20 -18.22
N LEU A 11 11.75 -4.03 -18.96
CA LEU A 11 10.34 -4.12 -18.53
C LEU A 11 9.84 -3.28 -17.34
N LEU A 12 10.51 -2.19 -16.97
CA LEU A 12 9.84 -1.13 -16.23
C LEU A 12 8.90 -0.38 -17.19
N PRO A 13 7.62 -0.13 -16.83
CA PRO A 13 6.87 0.89 -17.55
C PRO A 13 7.66 2.21 -17.51
N ALA A 14 7.62 2.96 -18.62
CA ALA A 14 8.17 4.32 -18.76
C ALA A 14 7.94 5.16 -17.49
N PRO A 15 8.79 6.16 -17.16
CA PRO A 15 8.77 6.85 -15.86
C PRO A 15 7.34 7.29 -15.49
N SER A 16 6.68 6.46 -14.70
CA SER A 16 5.30 6.65 -14.30
C SER A 16 5.33 7.61 -13.13
N MET A 17 4.61 8.72 -13.23
CA MET A 17 4.45 9.63 -12.09
C MET A 17 3.87 8.85 -10.91
N ALA A 18 4.42 9.07 -9.72
CA ALA A 18 3.88 8.53 -8.49
C ALA A 18 2.41 8.96 -8.34
N PRO A 19 1.51 8.09 -7.85
CA PRO A 19 0.11 8.45 -7.66
C PRO A 19 -0.04 9.53 -6.60
N SER A 20 -0.99 10.45 -6.81
CA SER A 20 -1.39 11.41 -5.77
C SER A 20 -2.13 10.69 -4.64
N ALA A 21 -2.19 11.29 -3.45
CA ALA A 21 -2.92 10.72 -2.32
C ALA A 21 -4.40 10.44 -2.65
N VAL A 22 -5.03 11.30 -3.46
CA VAL A 22 -6.41 11.11 -3.93
C VAL A 22 -6.51 9.85 -4.79
N GLN A 23 -5.60 9.67 -5.74
CA GLN A 23 -5.57 8.47 -6.58
C GLN A 23 -5.38 7.21 -5.74
N VAL A 24 -4.44 7.20 -4.80
CA VAL A 24 -4.21 6.06 -3.91
C VAL A 24 -5.45 5.73 -3.08
N LEU A 25 -6.14 6.73 -2.55
CA LEU A 25 -7.40 6.54 -1.79
C LEU A 25 -8.54 6.02 -2.68
N ASP A 26 -8.60 6.41 -3.94
CA ASP A 26 -9.57 5.87 -4.89
C ASP A 26 -9.28 4.42 -5.26
N VAL A 27 -7.99 4.05 -5.43
CA VAL A 27 -7.58 2.65 -5.60
C VAL A 27 -7.97 1.83 -4.38
N ALA A 28 -7.68 2.33 -3.17
CA ALA A 28 -8.04 1.69 -1.92
C ALA A 28 -9.55 1.45 -1.83
N ARG A 29 -10.37 2.47 -2.12
CA ARG A 29 -11.84 2.34 -2.14
C ARG A 29 -12.30 1.28 -3.14
N LYS A 30 -11.72 1.27 -4.35
CA LYS A 30 -12.07 0.29 -5.39
C LYS A 30 -11.78 -1.15 -4.95
N ALA A 31 -10.60 -1.39 -4.36
CA ALA A 31 -10.22 -2.71 -3.88
C ALA A 31 -11.13 -3.17 -2.73
N VAL A 32 -11.44 -2.28 -1.77
CA VAL A 32 -12.38 -2.57 -0.67
C VAL A 32 -13.77 -2.93 -1.21
N GLU A 33 -14.29 -2.17 -2.16
CA GLU A 33 -15.59 -2.45 -2.80
C GLU A 33 -15.61 -3.81 -3.51
N ILE A 34 -14.53 -4.16 -4.23
CA ILE A 34 -14.44 -5.45 -4.93
C ILE A 34 -14.44 -6.60 -3.93
N PHE A 35 -13.63 -6.53 -2.87
CA PHE A 35 -13.61 -7.58 -1.85
C PHE A 35 -14.95 -7.70 -1.13
N ALA A 36 -15.59 -6.57 -0.79
CA ALA A 36 -16.91 -6.58 -0.16
C ALA A 36 -17.97 -7.27 -1.03
N LYS A 37 -17.95 -7.06 -2.36
CA LYS A 37 -18.84 -7.76 -3.31
C LYS A 37 -18.61 -9.27 -3.36
N HIS A 38 -17.42 -9.74 -2.99
CA HIS A 38 -17.08 -11.16 -2.89
C HIS A 38 -17.30 -11.71 -1.46
N GLY A 39 -17.94 -10.96 -0.57
CA GLY A 39 -18.15 -11.35 0.82
C GLY A 39 -16.87 -11.34 1.66
N LEU A 40 -15.79 -10.72 1.17
CA LEU A 40 -14.51 -10.64 1.85
C LEU A 40 -14.40 -9.29 2.57
N LYS A 41 -14.18 -9.35 3.89
CA LYS A 41 -13.88 -8.17 4.69
C LYS A 41 -12.38 -7.88 4.66
N CYS A 42 -12.03 -6.61 4.65
CA CYS A 42 -10.64 -6.17 4.66
C CYS A 42 -10.50 -4.84 5.39
N CYS A 43 -9.27 -4.49 5.74
CA CYS A 43 -8.93 -3.19 6.28
C CYS A 43 -7.60 -2.69 5.71
N LEU A 44 -7.48 -1.36 5.60
CA LEU A 44 -6.26 -0.69 5.16
C LEU A 44 -5.21 -0.71 6.26
N THR A 45 -3.97 -0.95 5.89
CA THR A 45 -2.80 -0.84 6.77
C THR A 45 -1.76 0.11 6.14
N GLY A 46 -0.56 0.19 6.72
CA GLY A 46 0.58 0.82 6.08
C GLY A 46 0.41 2.31 5.80
N GLY A 47 0.85 2.77 4.62
CA GLY A 47 0.90 4.20 4.27
C GLY A 47 -0.48 4.88 4.31
N VAL A 48 -1.47 4.26 3.68
CA VAL A 48 -2.85 4.80 3.60
C VAL A 48 -3.48 4.89 4.98
N ALA A 49 -3.39 3.84 5.80
CA ALA A 49 -3.92 3.87 7.16
C ALA A 49 -3.31 5.01 7.98
N SER A 50 -1.99 5.20 7.86
CA SER A 50 -1.28 6.28 8.56
C SER A 50 -1.77 7.66 8.12
N HIS A 51 -1.95 7.84 6.81
CA HIS A 51 -2.47 9.08 6.25
C HIS A 51 -3.88 9.39 6.80
N LEU A 52 -4.75 8.39 6.87
CA LEU A 52 -6.09 8.49 7.46
C LEU A 52 -6.07 8.75 8.98
N TYR A 53 -4.99 8.40 9.67
CA TYR A 53 -4.74 8.77 11.08
C TYR A 53 -4.06 10.14 11.25
N GLY A 54 -3.85 10.89 10.16
CA GLY A 54 -3.34 12.26 10.20
C GLY A 54 -1.83 12.38 9.97
N VAL A 55 -1.15 11.34 9.49
CA VAL A 55 0.21 11.48 8.96
C VAL A 55 0.17 12.27 7.65
N THR A 56 0.86 13.40 7.60
CA THR A 56 0.80 14.34 6.47
C THR A 56 1.48 13.85 5.20
N ARG A 57 2.34 12.83 5.30
CA ARG A 57 2.97 12.21 4.14
C ARG A 57 1.90 11.60 3.23
N SER A 58 2.01 11.87 1.93
CA SER A 58 1.16 11.20 0.94
C SER A 58 1.53 9.71 0.82
N PRO A 59 0.54 8.81 0.82
CA PRO A 59 0.77 7.41 0.51
C PRO A 59 1.08 7.26 -0.99
N ASN A 60 1.85 6.23 -1.34
CA ASN A 60 2.23 5.95 -2.73
C ASN A 60 1.73 4.57 -3.22
N ASP A 61 1.24 3.76 -2.29
CA ASP A 61 0.82 2.38 -2.43
C ASP A 61 -0.36 2.12 -1.50
N VAL A 62 -1.08 1.03 -1.77
CA VAL A 62 -2.19 0.56 -0.95
C VAL A 62 -1.79 -0.76 -0.29
N ASP A 63 -1.75 -0.79 1.04
CA ASP A 63 -1.63 -2.02 1.81
C ASP A 63 -3.01 -2.41 2.37
N LEU A 64 -3.49 -3.61 2.07
CA LEU A 64 -4.78 -4.14 2.52
C LEU A 64 -4.57 -5.48 3.21
N VAL A 65 -5.18 -5.65 4.39
CA VAL A 65 -5.30 -6.96 5.05
C VAL A 65 -6.70 -7.49 4.78
N VAL A 66 -6.82 -8.61 4.08
CA VAL A 66 -8.09 -9.30 3.85
C VAL A 66 -8.28 -10.33 4.95
N LEU A 67 -9.35 -10.19 5.73
CA LEU A 67 -9.67 -11.04 6.88
C LEU A 67 -10.28 -12.36 6.38
N THR A 68 -9.42 -13.27 5.96
CA THR A 68 -9.82 -14.58 5.46
C THR A 68 -8.74 -15.63 5.71
N THR A 69 -9.18 -16.88 5.88
CA THR A 69 -8.32 -18.08 5.88
C THR A 69 -8.54 -18.94 4.64
N GLN A 70 -9.47 -18.54 3.76
CA GLN A 70 -9.90 -19.35 2.61
C GLN A 70 -9.02 -19.12 1.37
N TYR A 71 -8.38 -17.95 1.29
CA TYR A 71 -7.63 -17.53 0.12
C TYR A 71 -6.21 -17.13 0.51
N ASP A 72 -5.24 -17.55 -0.29
CA ASP A 72 -3.90 -16.99 -0.25
C ASP A 72 -3.83 -15.63 -0.96
N GLN A 73 -2.70 -14.93 -0.81
CA GLN A 73 -2.50 -13.61 -1.41
C GLN A 73 -2.61 -13.63 -2.94
N GLU A 74 -2.14 -14.67 -3.61
CA GLU A 74 -2.16 -14.75 -5.07
C GLU A 74 -3.58 -14.96 -5.61
N ALA A 75 -4.40 -15.76 -4.91
CA ALA A 75 -5.81 -15.93 -5.20
C ALA A 75 -6.58 -14.61 -5.00
N LEU A 76 -6.32 -13.89 -3.90
CA LEU A 76 -6.93 -12.58 -3.65
C LEU A 76 -6.56 -11.54 -4.71
N LYS A 77 -5.31 -11.52 -5.17
CA LYS A 77 -4.89 -10.66 -6.29
C LYS A 77 -5.65 -10.99 -7.57
N ARG A 78 -5.87 -12.28 -7.87
CA ARG A 78 -6.65 -12.70 -9.05
C ARG A 78 -8.10 -12.25 -8.98
N ILE A 79 -8.72 -12.22 -7.80
CA ILE A 79 -10.07 -11.67 -7.62
C ILE A 79 -10.11 -10.20 -8.08
N LEU A 80 -9.15 -9.38 -7.65
CA LEU A 80 -9.08 -7.97 -8.06
C LEU A 80 -8.88 -7.82 -9.58
N VAL A 81 -7.97 -8.60 -10.18
CA VAL A 81 -7.72 -8.59 -11.64
C VAL A 81 -8.94 -9.04 -12.43
N ALA A 82 -9.66 -10.06 -11.96
CA ALA A 82 -10.86 -10.56 -12.63
C ALA A 82 -12.03 -9.55 -12.56
N ALA A 83 -12.10 -8.78 -11.47
CA ALA A 83 -13.18 -7.82 -11.25
C ALA A 83 -12.98 -6.48 -11.99
N ASP A 84 -11.75 -6.03 -12.18
CA ASP A 84 -11.44 -4.77 -12.89
C ASP A 84 -10.09 -4.88 -13.62
N SER A 85 -10.11 -4.74 -14.94
CA SER A 85 -8.94 -4.90 -15.82
C SER A 85 -7.86 -3.83 -15.64
N ARG A 86 -8.11 -2.80 -14.83
CA ARG A 86 -7.09 -1.85 -14.38
C ARG A 86 -6.18 -2.43 -13.31
N PHE A 87 -6.60 -3.47 -12.60
CA PHE A 87 -5.70 -4.29 -11.79
C PHE A 87 -4.96 -5.28 -12.69
N TYR A 88 -3.64 -5.37 -12.52
CA TYR A 88 -2.81 -6.29 -13.28
C TYR A 88 -1.58 -6.76 -12.50
N LEU A 89 -1.07 -7.93 -12.86
CA LEU A 89 0.05 -8.57 -12.19
C LEU A 89 1.34 -8.42 -12.99
N VAL A 90 2.43 -8.09 -12.30
CA VAL A 90 3.79 -8.01 -12.86
C VAL A 90 4.68 -9.00 -12.11
N PRO A 91 5.50 -9.83 -12.78
CA PRO A 91 6.48 -10.68 -12.11
C PRO A 91 7.41 -9.88 -11.19
N SER A 92 7.83 -10.47 -10.07
CA SER A 92 8.82 -9.84 -9.20
C SER A 92 10.13 -9.59 -9.94
N THR A 93 10.81 -8.49 -9.63
CA THR A 93 12.17 -8.21 -10.13
C THR A 93 13.21 -9.15 -9.53
N ASN A 94 12.90 -9.77 -8.39
CA ASN A 94 13.69 -10.87 -7.88
C ASN A 94 13.32 -12.15 -8.65
N HIS A 95 14.21 -12.61 -9.52
CA HIS A 95 14.00 -13.82 -10.32
C HIS A 95 13.80 -15.11 -9.50
N GLN A 96 14.18 -15.10 -8.23
CA GLN A 96 13.95 -16.23 -7.30
C GLN A 96 12.58 -16.17 -6.63
N ALA A 97 11.89 -15.03 -6.70
CA ALA A 97 10.55 -14.88 -6.14
C ALA A 97 9.49 -15.41 -7.11
N THR A 98 8.63 -16.28 -6.61
CA THR A 98 7.51 -16.85 -7.38
C THR A 98 6.24 -15.99 -7.32
N TYR A 99 6.21 -14.98 -6.44
CA TYR A 99 5.06 -14.08 -6.29
C TYR A 99 5.01 -13.03 -7.41
N LYS A 100 3.80 -12.51 -7.66
CA LYS A 100 3.57 -11.39 -8.58
C LYS A 100 3.18 -10.14 -7.81
N VAL A 101 3.64 -8.99 -8.27
CA VAL A 101 3.29 -7.68 -7.72
C VAL A 101 2.00 -7.21 -8.39
N LEU A 102 1.01 -6.85 -7.58
CA LEU A 102 -0.25 -6.29 -8.07
C LEU A 102 -0.14 -4.78 -8.22
N TRP A 103 -0.56 -4.29 -9.37
CA TRP A 103 -0.59 -2.88 -9.73
C TRP A 103 -1.99 -2.49 -10.19
N TYR A 104 -2.33 -1.22 -9.99
CA TYR A 104 -3.53 -0.61 -10.50
C TYR A 104 -3.19 0.57 -11.40
N ARG A 105 -3.82 0.62 -12.57
CA ARG A 105 -3.71 1.74 -13.51
C ARG A 105 -4.73 2.82 -13.14
N ALA A 106 -4.25 3.92 -12.56
CA ALA A 106 -5.07 5.08 -12.27
C ALA A 106 -5.09 6.02 -13.48
N ASP A 107 -6.30 6.37 -13.91
CA ASP A 107 -6.51 7.37 -14.96
C ASP A 107 -6.39 8.78 -14.35
N LEU A 108 -5.74 9.71 -15.06
CA LEU A 108 -5.52 11.09 -14.60
C LEU A 108 -6.76 11.99 -14.68
N THR A 109 -7.97 11.43 -14.71
CA THR A 109 -9.19 12.19 -15.09
C THR A 109 -9.54 13.32 -14.14
N PHE A 110 -9.01 13.33 -12.91
CA PHE A 110 -9.27 14.36 -11.90
C PHE A 110 -8.03 14.74 -11.09
N ASP A 111 -6.90 14.98 -11.76
CA ASP A 111 -5.79 15.69 -11.14
C ASP A 111 -5.81 17.18 -11.58
N PRO A 112 -6.16 18.13 -10.70
CA PRO A 112 -6.07 19.56 -10.99
C PRO A 112 -4.65 19.98 -11.40
N GLN A 113 -3.63 19.23 -11.00
CA GLN A 113 -2.24 19.46 -11.33
C GLN A 113 -1.87 18.93 -12.73
N ALA A 114 -2.64 17.97 -13.27
CA ALA A 114 -2.49 17.50 -14.64
C ALA A 114 -3.00 18.51 -15.69
N VAL A 115 -3.75 19.54 -15.27
CA VAL A 115 -4.19 20.64 -16.17
C VAL A 115 -3.02 21.54 -16.58
N TYR A 116 -1.98 21.65 -15.74
CA TYR A 116 -0.79 22.47 -16.01
C TYR A 116 0.31 21.73 -16.78
N CYS A 117 0.25 20.40 -16.81
CA CYS A 117 1.20 19.58 -17.56
C CYS A 117 0.58 19.30 -18.94
N GLY A 118 1.22 19.77 -20.02
CA GLY A 118 0.69 19.69 -21.39
C GLY A 118 0.24 18.29 -21.83
N PRO A 119 -0.43 18.15 -22.99
CA PRO A 119 -1.00 16.88 -23.47
C PRO A 119 -0.01 15.69 -23.54
N GLU A 120 1.29 15.97 -23.62
CA GLU A 120 2.39 15.00 -23.56
C GLU A 120 2.67 14.40 -22.16
N HIS A 121 2.10 14.98 -21.10
CA HIS A 121 2.23 14.55 -19.70
C HIS A 121 0.97 13.86 -19.16
N ARG A 122 0.05 13.42 -20.04
CA ARG A 122 -1.02 12.47 -19.65
C ARG A 122 -0.43 11.07 -19.36
N GLY A 123 0.51 10.99 -18.43
CA GLY A 123 1.12 9.76 -17.97
C GLY A 123 0.12 8.98 -17.12
N ARG A 124 -0.10 7.70 -17.43
CA ARG A 124 -0.85 6.84 -16.52
C ARG A 124 -0.08 6.74 -15.20
N SER A 125 -0.77 6.97 -14.08
CA SER A 125 -0.20 6.69 -12.78
C SER A 125 -0.44 5.23 -12.43
N HIS A 126 0.55 4.62 -11.80
CA HIS A 126 0.51 3.21 -11.43
C HIS A 126 0.65 3.12 -9.91
N CYS A 127 -0.37 2.57 -9.26
CA CYS A 127 -0.41 2.39 -7.82
C CYS A 127 -0.11 0.92 -7.50
N LYS A 128 0.90 0.67 -6.67
CA LYS A 128 1.13 -0.68 -6.14
C LYS A 128 0.04 -1.01 -5.13
N VAL A 129 -0.41 -2.26 -5.12
CA VAL A 129 -1.41 -2.76 -4.18
C VAL A 129 -0.89 -4.03 -3.54
N ASP A 130 -0.54 -3.97 -2.26
CA ASP A 130 -0.11 -5.11 -1.48
C ASP A 130 -1.33 -5.70 -0.76
N VAL A 131 -1.64 -6.96 -1.12
CA VAL A 131 -2.75 -7.71 -0.54
C VAL A 131 -2.18 -8.73 0.43
N LEU A 132 -2.56 -8.58 1.69
CA LEU A 132 -2.04 -9.31 2.83
C LEU A 132 -3.18 -10.11 3.48
N VAL A 133 -2.81 -11.10 4.27
CA VAL A 133 -3.73 -11.91 5.08
C VAL A 133 -3.19 -12.01 6.51
N PRO A 134 -4.05 -12.16 7.54
CA PRO A 134 -3.59 -12.42 8.91
C PRO A 134 -2.64 -13.62 8.99
N GLY A 135 -1.67 -13.53 9.90
CA GLY A 135 -0.57 -14.48 10.00
C GLY A 135 0.41 -14.36 8.82
N GLY A 136 0.76 -15.52 8.24
CA GLY A 136 1.72 -15.63 7.14
C GLY A 136 3.12 -15.14 7.50
N ASP A 137 3.92 -14.85 6.47
CA ASP A 137 5.34 -14.47 6.60
C ASP A 137 5.57 -13.12 7.29
N LEU A 138 4.52 -12.29 7.39
CA LEU A 138 4.57 -10.96 8.00
C LEU A 138 3.95 -10.94 9.40
N GLU A 139 3.52 -12.09 9.93
CA GLU A 139 2.93 -12.23 11.27
C GLU A 139 1.83 -11.19 11.57
N ILE A 140 1.00 -10.90 10.56
CA ILE A 140 0.00 -9.83 10.66
C ILE A 140 -1.05 -10.23 11.70
N PRO A 141 -1.38 -9.36 12.67
CA PRO A 141 -2.33 -9.72 13.71
C PRO A 141 -3.71 -9.98 13.11
N ASP A 142 -4.35 -11.05 13.57
CA ASP A 142 -5.77 -11.27 13.30
C ASP A 142 -6.59 -10.29 14.16
N VAL A 143 -7.25 -9.36 13.49
CA VAL A 143 -8.04 -8.31 14.14
C VAL A 143 -9.51 -8.65 13.99
N PRO A 144 -10.24 -8.80 15.11
CA PRO A 144 -11.67 -9.03 15.05
C PRO A 144 -12.38 -7.93 14.27
N GLU A 145 -13.30 -8.31 13.39
CA GLU A 145 -13.98 -7.38 12.49
C GLU A 145 -14.65 -6.20 13.22
N GLY A 146 -15.24 -6.47 14.39
CA GLY A 146 -15.89 -5.45 15.22
C GLY A 146 -14.92 -4.41 15.81
N ARG A 147 -13.61 -4.62 15.69
CA ARG A 147 -12.58 -3.66 16.11
C ARG A 147 -12.01 -2.85 14.95
N ILE A 148 -12.31 -3.19 13.68
CA ILE A 148 -11.86 -2.42 12.52
C ILE A 148 -12.38 -0.98 12.66
N ALA A 149 -11.46 -0.01 12.56
CA ALA A 149 -11.83 1.39 12.60
C ALA A 149 -12.40 1.82 11.24
N THR A 150 -13.33 2.77 11.23
CA THR A 150 -13.75 3.46 10.01
C THR A 150 -13.20 4.88 10.02
N ARG A 151 -12.51 5.28 8.94
CA ARG A 151 -11.97 6.63 8.74
C ARG A 151 -12.23 7.06 7.30
N SER A 152 -12.85 8.23 7.11
CA SER A 152 -13.23 8.74 5.78
C SER A 152 -14.01 7.73 4.92
N GLY A 153 -14.87 6.93 5.55
CA GLY A 153 -15.66 5.88 4.89
C GLY A 153 -14.89 4.62 4.49
N LEU A 154 -13.61 4.48 4.87
CA LEU A 154 -12.78 3.31 4.57
C LEU A 154 -12.51 2.49 5.85
N PRO A 155 -12.45 1.15 5.75
CA PRO A 155 -12.03 0.29 6.86
C PRO A 155 -10.51 0.40 7.05
N VAL A 156 -10.07 0.66 8.27
CA VAL A 156 -8.67 0.89 8.63
C VAL A 156 -8.27 0.00 9.80
N MET A 157 -7.07 -0.56 9.72
CA MET A 157 -6.42 -1.30 10.78
C MET A 157 -6.44 -0.48 12.07
N PRO A 158 -6.85 -1.03 13.23
CA PRO A 158 -6.90 -0.29 14.47
C PRO A 158 -5.52 0.26 14.84
N LEU A 159 -5.52 1.40 15.53
CA LEU A 159 -4.32 2.21 15.70
C LEU A 159 -3.15 1.48 16.37
N VAL A 160 -3.44 0.63 17.35
CA VAL A 160 -2.42 -0.18 18.05
C VAL A 160 -1.78 -1.22 17.11
N PRO A 161 -2.53 -2.15 16.47
CA PRO A 161 -1.99 -3.02 15.42
C PRO A 161 -1.26 -2.28 14.29
N GLN A 162 -1.79 -1.13 13.84
CA GLN A 162 -1.15 -0.30 12.81
C GLN A 162 0.24 0.20 13.25
N LEU A 163 0.36 0.66 14.50
CA LEU A 163 1.64 1.08 15.07
C LEU A 163 2.62 -0.09 15.21
N MET A 164 2.14 -1.25 15.67
CA MET A 164 2.94 -2.46 15.79
C MET A 164 3.50 -2.93 14.44
N LEU A 165 2.66 -2.96 13.40
CA LEU A 165 3.09 -3.32 12.04
C LEU A 165 4.15 -2.34 11.51
N LYS A 166 4.02 -1.04 11.80
CA LYS A 166 5.08 -0.08 11.48
C LYS A 166 6.37 -0.34 12.24
N LEU A 167 6.31 -0.69 13.53
CA LEU A 167 7.49 -0.99 14.34
C LEU A 167 8.21 -2.24 13.84
N GLN A 168 7.45 -3.28 13.49
CA GLN A 168 8.00 -4.52 12.91
C GLN A 168 8.66 -4.25 11.56
N ALA A 169 7.99 -3.53 10.65
CA ALA A 169 8.56 -3.13 9.37
C ALA A 169 9.89 -2.37 9.56
N TRP A 170 9.99 -1.51 10.58
CA TRP A 170 11.24 -0.85 10.92
C TRP A 170 12.38 -1.80 11.21
N ALA A 171 12.10 -2.77 12.08
CA ALA A 171 13.10 -3.62 12.66
C ALA A 171 13.66 -4.49 11.54
N HIS A 172 12.78 -4.95 10.64
CA HIS A 172 13.13 -5.63 9.41
C HIS A 172 13.95 -4.75 8.46
N HIS A 173 13.54 -3.50 8.22
CA HIS A 173 14.27 -2.58 7.36
C HIS A 173 15.67 -2.27 7.90
N ARG A 174 15.79 -2.05 9.21
CA ARG A 174 17.06 -1.74 9.89
C ARG A 174 18.02 -2.94 9.89
N ALA A 175 17.50 -4.15 9.98
CA ALA A 175 18.27 -5.39 9.94
C ALA A 175 18.65 -5.81 8.51
N SER A 176 18.10 -5.18 7.47
CA SER A 176 18.36 -5.55 6.09
C SER A 176 19.72 -5.05 5.60
N SER A 177 20.46 -5.91 4.92
CA SER A 177 21.69 -5.55 4.20
C SER A 177 21.42 -4.88 2.84
N ARG A 178 20.15 -4.80 2.41
CA ARG A 178 19.75 -4.16 1.16
C ARG A 178 19.65 -2.65 1.32
N GLU A 179 20.36 -1.91 0.46
CA GLU A 179 20.41 -0.44 0.49
C GLU A 179 19.03 0.22 0.34
N ASP A 180 18.15 -0.32 -0.51
CA ASP A 180 16.79 0.21 -0.71
C ASP A 180 15.87 -0.01 0.49
N MET A 181 16.10 -1.07 1.27
CA MET A 181 15.40 -1.34 2.53
C MET A 181 15.97 -0.49 3.66
N TRP A 182 17.28 -0.26 3.67
CA TRP A 182 17.93 0.61 4.63
C TRP A 182 17.49 2.07 4.47
N ALA A 183 17.34 2.57 3.23
CA ALA A 183 16.83 3.92 2.96
C ALA A 183 15.40 4.14 3.50
N LYS A 184 14.56 3.09 3.54
CA LYS A 184 13.20 3.16 4.08
C LYS A 184 13.15 3.41 5.58
N GLN A 185 14.23 3.14 6.33
CA GLN A 185 14.27 3.31 7.79
C GLN A 185 13.96 4.74 8.25
N TYR A 186 14.30 5.76 7.46
CA TYR A 186 14.09 7.17 7.82
C TYR A 186 12.62 7.59 7.64
N VAL A 187 11.96 7.10 6.58
CA VAL A 187 10.53 7.33 6.33
C VAL A 187 9.70 6.76 7.47
N ASP A 188 10.09 5.56 7.86
CA ASP A 188 9.57 4.76 8.94
C ASP A 188 9.58 5.45 10.32
N VAL A 189 10.69 6.13 10.67
CA VAL A 189 10.81 6.84 11.96
C VAL A 189 9.79 7.98 12.05
N ARG A 190 9.65 8.79 10.99
CA ARG A 190 8.74 9.94 11.00
C ARG A 190 7.28 9.53 11.10
N ASP A 191 6.86 8.51 10.34
CA ASP A 191 5.47 8.05 10.36
C ASP A 191 5.10 7.40 11.71
N ARG A 192 6.06 6.75 12.39
CA ARG A 192 5.83 6.16 13.72
C ARG A 192 5.58 7.17 14.81
N LEU A 193 6.33 8.27 14.84
CA LEU A 193 6.19 9.28 15.89
C LEU A 193 4.79 9.88 15.91
N VAL A 194 4.24 10.20 14.73
CA VAL A 194 2.88 10.73 14.60
C VAL A 194 1.84 9.67 14.97
N THR A 195 2.00 8.44 14.50
CA THR A 195 1.08 7.33 14.82
C THR A 195 1.06 7.03 16.33
N ALA A 196 2.22 7.06 16.99
CA ALA A 196 2.35 6.84 18.42
C ALA A 196 1.74 7.98 19.26
N ASP A 197 1.93 9.24 18.87
CA ASP A 197 1.30 10.38 19.53
C ASP A 197 -0.24 10.29 19.45
N ARG A 198 -0.79 9.89 18.30
CA ARG A 198 -2.23 9.65 18.17
C ARG A 198 -2.71 8.48 19.02
N CYS A 199 -1.92 7.41 19.11
CA CYS A 199 -2.25 6.26 19.94
C CYS A 199 -2.35 6.65 21.42
N ARG A 200 -1.48 7.55 21.87
CA ARG A 200 -1.52 8.09 23.24
C ARG A 200 -2.80 8.89 23.48
N ARG A 201 -3.14 9.83 22.59
CA ARG A 201 -4.33 10.69 22.74
C ARG A 201 -5.65 9.93 22.59
N GLY A 202 -5.71 8.93 21.71
CA GLY A 202 -6.90 8.09 21.55
C GLY A 202 -7.19 7.17 22.74
N GLY A 203 -6.22 6.97 23.65
CA GLY A 203 -6.42 6.30 24.93
C GLY A 203 -7.07 7.19 26.00
N GLU A 204 -7.13 8.51 25.79
CA GLU A 204 -7.67 9.49 26.76
C GLU A 204 -9.15 9.82 26.52
N GLU A 205 -9.70 9.55 25.33
CA GLU A 205 -11.12 9.80 24.99
C GLU A 205 -12.05 8.61 25.30
N GLY A 206 -11.54 7.56 25.96
CA GLY A 206 -12.28 6.32 26.26
C GLY A 206 -12.39 5.97 27.75
N GLY A 207 -12.25 6.96 28.65
CA GLY A 207 -12.39 6.81 30.10
C GLY A 207 -13.72 7.35 30.62
#